data_AF-A0A833ALJ0-F1
#
_entry.id   AF-A0A833ALJ0-F1
#
_cell.length_a   1.000
_cell.length_b   1.000
_cell.length_c   1.000
_cell.angle_alpha   90.00
_cell.angle_beta   90.00
_cell.angle_gamma   90.00
#
_symmetry.space_group_name_H-M   'P 1'
#
loop_
_entity.id
_entity.type
_entity.pdbx_description
1 polymer ?
#
loop_
_entity_poly.entity_id
_entity_poly.type
_entity_poly.pdbx_seq_one_letter_code
_entity_poly.pdbx_strand_id
1 'polypeptide(L)' 'MHGIQEWLSFYYKSPMVAKDLYPEHDIFIQLMKLKNTLRHLKGEDLITHLGLEYYD' A
#
# COMPACT_ATOMS: atom_id res chain seq x y z
N MET A 1 -13.13 1.23 7.07
CA MET A 1 -12.53 0.04 6.43
C MET A 1 -12.97 -1.20 7.20
N HIS A 2 -13.42 -2.25 6.53
CA HIS A 2 -13.79 -3.54 7.13
C HIS A 2 -13.21 -4.68 6.28
N GLY A 3 -13.05 -5.87 6.86
CA GLY A 3 -12.48 -7.03 6.16
C GLY A 3 -10.95 -7.09 6.18
N ILE A 4 -10.37 -7.71 5.14
CA ILE A 4 -8.92 -7.95 5.01
C ILE A 4 -8.20 -6.62 4.71
N GLN A 5 -7.24 -6.28 5.57
CA GLN A 5 -6.46 -5.04 5.47
C GLN A 5 -5.12 -5.31 4.78
N GLU A 6 -5.14 -5.50 3.47
CA GLU A 6 -3.94 -5.89 2.69
C GLU A 6 -2.78 -4.89 2.80
N TRP A 7 -3.06 -3.61 3.07
CA TRP A 7 -2.03 -2.58 3.24
C TRP A 7 -1.16 -2.75 4.50
N LEU A 8 -1.57 -3.61 5.44
CA LEU A 8 -0.76 -4.02 6.59
C LEU A 8 0.23 -5.16 6.26
N SER A 9 0.21 -5.68 5.03
CA SER A 9 1.08 -6.78 4.58
C SER A 9 2.56 -6.55 4.84
N PHE A 10 3.00 -5.28 4.86
CA PHE A 10 4.38 -4.88 5.14
C PHE A 10 4.95 -5.46 6.44
N TYR A 11 4.10 -5.71 7.45
CA TYR A 11 4.53 -6.23 8.75
C TYR A 11 4.48 -7.76 8.86
N TYR A 12 3.97 -8.47 7.84
CA TYR A 12 3.71 -9.90 7.93
C TYR A 12 4.51 -10.71 6.91
N LYS A 13 5.12 -11.80 7.37
CA LYS A 13 5.81 -12.75 6.50
C LYS A 13 4.87 -13.49 5.55
N SER A 14 3.63 -13.73 5.98
CA SER A 14 2.57 -14.38 5.19
C SER A 14 1.34 -13.46 5.13
N PRO A 15 1.29 -12.52 4.19
CA PRO A 15 0.18 -11.58 4.05
C PRO A 15 -1.16 -12.28 3.81
N MET A 16 -2.20 -11.79 4.47
CA MET A 16 -3.58 -12.20 4.17
C MET A 16 -4.09 -11.41 2.96
N VAL A 17 -4.65 -12.11 1.99
CA VAL A 17 -5.26 -11.53 0.78
C VAL A 17 -6.64 -12.12 0.54
N ALA A 18 -7.45 -11.47 -0.29
CA ALA A 18 -8.73 -12.03 -0.69
C ALA A 18 -8.56 -13.38 -1.41
N LYS A 19 -9.63 -14.18 -1.41
CA LYS A 19 -9.64 -15.48 -2.10
C LYS A 19 -9.27 -15.27 -3.58
N ASP A 20 -8.45 -16.19 -4.10
CA ASP A 20 -7.99 -16.21 -5.49
C ASP A 20 -6.98 -15.10 -5.87
N LEU A 21 -6.50 -14.31 -4.89
CA LEU A 21 -5.37 -13.39 -5.09
C LEU A 21 -4.03 -14.01 -4.67
N TYR A 22 -2.95 -13.62 -5.36
CA TYR A 22 -1.60 -13.94 -4.94
C TYR A 22 -1.12 -12.95 -3.86
N PRO A 23 -0.55 -13.41 -2.74
CA PRO A 23 0.00 -12.53 -1.72
C PRO A 23 1.24 -11.81 -2.24
N GLU A 24 1.21 -10.47 -2.22
CA GLU A 24 2.37 -9.65 -2.57
C GLU A 24 3.48 -9.83 -1.53
N HIS A 25 4.73 -10.03 -1.96
CA HIS A 25 5.91 -10.22 -1.09
C HIS A 25 7.04 -9.23 -1.39
N ASP A 26 6.91 -8.37 -2.41
CA ASP A 26 7.83 -7.27 -2.65
C ASP A 26 7.66 -6.18 -1.58
N ILE A 27 8.70 -5.99 -0.77
CA ILE A 27 8.66 -5.08 0.38
C ILE A 27 8.46 -3.60 -0.03
N PHE A 28 8.89 -3.21 -1.24
CA PHE A 28 8.72 -1.84 -1.73
C PHE A 28 7.28 -1.59 -2.17
N ILE A 29 6.64 -2.57 -2.83
CA ILE A 29 5.22 -2.50 -3.19
C ILE A 29 4.36 -2.47 -1.93
N GLN A 30 4.65 -3.32 -0.95
CA GLN A 30 3.94 -3.32 0.33
C GLN A 30 4.10 -1.98 1.08
N LEU A 31 5.30 -1.41 1.09
CA LEU A 31 5.56 -0.10 1.70
C LEU A 31 4.82 1.03 0.97
N MET A 32 4.76 0.99 -0.36
CA MET A 32 3.98 1.94 -1.15
C MET A 32 2.49 1.84 -0.80
N LYS A 33 1.91 0.63 -0.72
CA LYS A 33 0.51 0.40 -0.32
C LYS A 33 0.23 0.97 1.08
N LEU A 34 1.14 0.74 2.03
CA LEU A 34 1.05 1.29 3.38
C LEU A 34 1.01 2.83 3.36
N LYS A 35 1.99 3.47 2.72
CA LYS A 35 2.09 4.94 2.64
C LYS A 35 0.86 5.57 1.96
N ASN A 36 0.46 5.03 0.83
CA ASN A 36 -0.68 5.54 0.06
C ASN A 36 -2.01 5.36 0.81
N THR A 37 -2.15 4.28 1.58
CA THR A 37 -3.34 4.11 2.43
C THR A 37 -3.37 5.16 3.56
N LEU A 38 -2.23 5.43 4.21
CA LEU A 38 -2.15 6.46 5.25
C LEU A 38 -2.44 7.87 4.70
N ARG A 39 -1.91 8.21 3.53
CA ARG A 39 -2.17 9.48 2.84
C ARG A 39 -3.65 9.64 2.50
N HIS A 40 -4.25 8.60 1.92
CA HIS A 40 -5.68 8.58 1.65
C HIS A 40 -6.52 8.79 2.92
N LEU A 41 -6.17 8.13 4.04
CA LEU A 41 -6.85 8.33 5.32
C LEU A 41 -6.70 9.74 5.89
N LYS A 42 -5.64 10.47 5.51
CA LYS A 42 -5.41 11.88 5.85
C LYS A 42 -5.98 12.87 4.83
N GLY A 43 -6.58 12.39 3.75
CA GLY A 43 -7.08 13.24 2.67
C GLY A 43 -5.96 13.83 1.80
N GLU A 44 -4.76 13.25 1.84
CA GLU A 44 -3.64 13.63 0.97
C GLU A 44 -3.67 12.83 -0.35
N ASP A 45 -3.09 13.42 -1.39
CA ASP A 45 -2.91 12.77 -2.69
C ASP A 45 -1.97 11.57 -2.61
N LEU A 46 -2.22 10.54 -3.42
CA LEU A 46 -1.39 9.34 -3.48
C LEU A 46 -0.02 9.66 -4.07
N ILE A 47 1.03 9.02 -3.56
CA ILE A 47 2.37 9.12 -4.13
C ILE A 47 2.38 8.40 -5.47
N THR A 48 2.81 9.11 -6.51
CA THR A 48 3.08 8.53 -7.82
C THR A 48 4.59 8.49 -8.08
N HIS A 49 5.12 7.37 -8.57
CA HIS A 49 6.56 7.25 -8.88
C HIS A 49 6.98 7.99 -10.17
N LEU A 50 6.15 8.92 -10.65
CA LEU A 50 6.43 9.70 -11.86
C LEU A 50 7.47 10.80 -11.62
N GLY A 51 7.79 11.12 -10.35
CA GLY A 51 8.85 12.07 -10.00
C GLY A 51 8.54 13.53 -10.35
N LEU A 52 7.33 13.81 -10.84
CA LEU A 52 6.88 15.15 -11.20
C LEU A 52 6.63 16.04 -9.97
N GLU A 53 6.43 15.43 -8.80
CA GLU A 53 6.14 16.11 -7.52
C GLU A 53 7.35 16.90 -6.94
N TYR A 54 8.57 16.73 -7.48
CA TYR A 54 9.77 17.45 -7.02
C TYR A 54 10.04 18.77 -7.75
N TYR A 55 9.30 19.06 -8.81
CA TYR A 55 9.55 20.20 -9.70
C TYR A 55 8.53 21.34 -9.58
N ASP A 56 7.57 21.22 -8.67
CA ASP A 56 6.64 22.29 -8.26
C ASP A 56 7.16 23.07 -7.05
#